data_AF-A0AAW4KYM1-F1
#
_entry.id   AF-A0AAW4KYM1-F1
#
_cell.length_a   1.000
_cell.length_b   1.000
_cell.length_c   1.000
_cell.angle_alpha   90.00
_cell.angle_beta   90.00
_cell.angle_gamma   90.00
#
_symmetry.space_group_name_H-M   'P 1'
#
loop_
_entity.id
_entity.type
_entity.pdbx_description
1 polymer ?
#
loop_
_entity_poly.entity_id
_entity_poly.type
_entity_poly.pdbx_seq_one_letter_code
_entity_poly.pdbx_strand_id
1 'polypeptide(L)'
;YYEELIKTLPQELFANPQGQRAQGYQLSSDAVRAAMSGGDALYSEVQVHLNNLATLSRQVDMTTNAKDAADLQNRIAAENGMLASAQSKLQALNMNLQANLNNAENQATADNEKFFRWTEQ
;
A
#
# COMPACT_ATOMS: atom_id res chain seq x y z
N TYR A 1 -3.76 -23.44 5.03
CA TYR A 1 -3.86 -22.32 4.08
C TYR A 1 -2.50 -21.88 3.53
N TYR A 2 -1.59 -21.31 4.34
CA TYR A 2 -0.24 -20.92 3.85
C TYR A 2 0.58 -22.09 3.29
N GLU A 3 0.55 -23.27 3.92
CA GLU A 3 1.29 -24.46 3.45
C GLU A 3 0.77 -25.03 2.12
N GLU A 4 -0.50 -24.84 1.80
CA GLU A 4 -1.09 -25.32 0.54
C GLU A 4 -0.74 -24.41 -0.63
N LEU A 5 -0.67 -23.10 -0.39
CA LEU A 5 -0.14 -22.12 -1.34
C LEU A 5 1.33 -22.38 -1.67
N ILE A 6 2.13 -22.79 -0.68
CA ILE A 6 3.55 -23.16 -0.88
C ILE A 6 3.68 -24.39 -1.79
N LYS A 7 2.74 -25.34 -1.74
CA LYS A 7 2.74 -26.54 -2.61
C LYS A 7 2.35 -26.25 -4.06
N THR A 8 1.68 -25.14 -4.32
CA THR A 8 1.35 -24.71 -5.70
C THR A 8 2.44 -23.86 -6.36
N LEU A 9 3.51 -23.54 -5.64
CA LEU A 9 4.61 -22.76 -6.19
C LEU A 9 5.48 -23.60 -7.14
N PRO A 10 5.93 -23.06 -8.28
CA PRO A 10 6.85 -23.74 -9.18
C PRO A 10 8.08 -24.27 -8.43
N GLN A 11 8.40 -25.56 -8.58
CA GLN A 11 9.56 -26.17 -7.90
C GLN A 11 10.89 -25.46 -8.19
N GLU A 12 10.97 -24.75 -9.33
CA GLU A 12 12.10 -23.91 -9.74
C GLU A 12 12.44 -22.82 -8.72
N LEU A 13 11.46 -22.27 -7.99
CA LEU A 13 11.66 -21.26 -6.95
C LEU A 13 12.45 -21.82 -5.75
N PHE A 14 12.33 -23.13 -5.50
CA PHE A 14 13.01 -23.82 -4.40
C PHE A 14 14.31 -24.47 -4.86
N ALA A 15 14.41 -24.86 -6.13
CA ALA A 15 15.60 -25.47 -6.73
C ALA A 15 16.73 -24.46 -6.97
N ASN A 16 16.41 -23.20 -7.28
CA ASN A 16 17.41 -22.13 -7.39
C ASN A 16 16.94 -20.84 -6.69
N PRO A 17 17.11 -20.74 -5.35
CA PRO A 17 16.68 -19.58 -4.58
C PRO A 17 17.37 -18.27 -4.96
N GLN A 18 18.53 -18.35 -5.63
CA GLN A 18 19.28 -17.18 -6.11
C GLN A 18 18.97 -16.82 -7.57
N GLY A 19 18.14 -17.61 -8.27
CA GLY A 19 17.74 -17.32 -9.63
C GLY A 19 16.88 -16.05 -9.72
N GLN A 20 16.96 -15.34 -10.86
CA GLN A 20 16.19 -14.11 -11.11
C GLN A 20 14.69 -14.27 -10.84
N ARG A 21 14.10 -15.42 -11.20
CA ARG A 21 12.69 -15.73 -10.92
C ARG A 21 12.36 -15.84 -9.43
N ALA A 22 13.24 -16.47 -8.65
CA ALA A 22 13.07 -16.61 -7.20
C ALA A 22 13.21 -15.26 -6.48
N GLN A 23 14.20 -14.45 -6.88
CA GLN A 23 14.38 -13.10 -6.35
C GLN A 23 13.22 -12.16 -6.73
N GLY A 24 12.76 -12.18 -7.98
CA GLY A 24 11.61 -11.39 -8.43
C GLY A 24 10.32 -11.78 -7.71
N TYR A 25 10.09 -13.08 -7.48
CA TYR A 25 8.95 -13.57 -6.72
C TYR A 25 9.02 -13.15 -5.24
N GLN A 26 10.19 -13.27 -4.59
CA GLN A 26 10.40 -12.80 -3.22
C GLN A 26 10.15 -11.29 -3.10
N LEU A 27 10.73 -10.49 -4.00
CA LEU A 27 10.55 -9.04 -4.02
C LEU A 27 9.07 -8.65 -4.18
N SER A 28 8.35 -9.31 -5.08
CA SER A 28 6.92 -9.10 -5.29
C SER A 28 6.09 -9.48 -4.06
N SER A 29 6.36 -10.65 -3.47
CA SER A 29 5.72 -11.10 -2.23
C SER A 29 5.96 -10.12 -1.08
N ASP A 30 7.20 -9.66 -0.88
CA ASP A 30 7.56 -8.74 0.19
C ASP A 30 6.95 -7.36 -0.04
N ALA A 31 6.88 -6.88 -1.28
CA ALA A 31 6.21 -5.63 -1.64
C ALA A 31 4.69 -5.70 -1.35
N VAL A 32 4.03 -6.79 -1.71
CA VAL A 32 2.60 -7.00 -1.42
C VAL A 32 2.38 -7.09 0.09
N ARG A 33 3.21 -7.85 0.82
CA ARG A 33 3.11 -7.96 2.27
C ARG A 33 3.32 -6.61 2.96
N ALA A 34 4.34 -5.86 2.55
CA ALA A 34 4.61 -4.53 3.07
C ALA A 34 3.43 -3.59 2.77
N ALA A 35 2.88 -3.64 1.56
CA ALA A 35 1.74 -2.83 1.18
C ALA A 35 0.45 -3.21 1.93
N MET A 36 0.23 -4.49 2.23
CA MET A 36 -0.88 -4.92 3.09
C MET A 36 -0.72 -4.39 4.51
N SER A 37 0.46 -4.58 5.12
CA SER A 37 0.72 -4.10 6.48
C SER A 37 0.67 -2.57 6.60
N GLY A 38 1.19 -1.86 5.59
CA GLY A 38 1.16 -0.40 5.53
C GLY A 38 -0.22 0.13 5.17
N GLY A 39 -0.94 -0.59 4.30
CA GLY A 39 -2.31 -0.28 3.90
C GLY A 39 -3.26 -0.34 5.09
N ASP A 40 -3.27 -1.44 5.84
CA ASP A 40 -4.14 -1.60 7.02
C ASP A 40 -3.88 -0.50 8.06
N ALA A 41 -2.60 -0.18 8.32
CA ALA A 41 -2.24 0.90 9.22
C ALA A 41 -2.72 2.27 8.72
N LEU A 42 -2.55 2.56 7.42
CA LEU A 42 -3.00 3.82 6.81
C LEU A 42 -4.52 3.95 6.76
N TYR A 43 -5.24 2.86 6.46
CA TYR A 43 -6.70 2.84 6.51
C TYR A 43 -7.21 3.07 7.94
N SER A 44 -6.57 2.44 8.93
CA SER A 44 -6.87 2.71 10.33
C SER A 44 -6.60 4.16 10.73
N GLU A 45 -5.48 4.75 10.29
CA GLU A 45 -5.13 6.15 10.52
C GLU A 45 -6.18 7.09 9.93
N VAL A 46 -6.60 6.87 8.67
CA VAL A 46 -7.70 7.62 8.03
C VAL A 46 -8.98 7.54 8.83
N GLN A 47 -9.36 6.33 9.29
CA GLN A 47 -10.58 6.16 10.08
C GLN A 47 -10.51 6.91 11.42
N VAL A 48 -9.35 6.93 12.08
CA VAL A 48 -9.14 7.70 13.32
C VAL A 48 -9.36 9.19 13.06
N HIS A 49 -8.74 9.75 12.01
CA HIS A 49 -8.92 11.17 11.67
C HIS A 49 -10.38 11.51 11.32
N LEU A 50 -11.09 10.64 10.60
CA LEU A 50 -12.51 10.82 10.31
C LEU A 50 -13.37 10.79 11.58
N ASN A 51 -13.09 9.88 12.51
CA ASN A 51 -13.78 9.81 13.80
C ASN A 51 -13.51 11.06 14.67
N ASN A 52 -12.27 11.55 14.64
CA ASN A 52 -11.90 12.80 15.32
C ASN A 52 -12.67 13.97 14.71
N LEU A 53 -12.68 14.12 13.39
CA LEU A 53 -13.44 15.17 12.69
C LEU A 53 -14.94 15.11 13.01
N ALA A 54 -15.55 13.92 13.02
CA ALA A 54 -16.96 13.77 13.38
C ALA A 54 -17.24 14.17 14.85
N THR A 55 -16.27 13.96 15.74
CA THR A 55 -16.38 14.38 17.14
C THR A 55 -16.19 15.89 17.29
N LEU A 56 -15.20 16.48 16.63
CA LEU A 56 -14.95 17.91 16.62
C LEU A 56 -16.12 18.67 15.97
N SER A 57 -16.68 18.16 14.87
CA SER A 57 -17.83 18.77 14.20
C SER A 57 -19.05 18.88 15.12
N ARG A 58 -19.31 17.87 15.96
CA ARG A 58 -20.39 17.93 16.97
C ARG A 58 -20.13 18.97 18.06
N GLN A 59 -18.87 19.29 18.34
CA GLN A 59 -18.51 20.31 19.32
C GLN A 59 -18.73 21.72 18.77
N VAL A 60 -18.75 21.93 17.44
CA VAL A 60 -18.98 23.24 16.81
C VAL A 60 -20.35 23.79 17.22
N ASP A 61 -21.37 22.93 17.23
CA ASP A 61 -22.73 23.31 17.59
C ASP A 61 -22.90 23.64 19.09
N MET A 62 -21.93 23.25 19.93
CA MET A 62 -21.94 23.46 21.38
C MET A 62 -21.02 24.61 21.84
N THR A 63 -20.14 25.11 20.97
CA THR A 63 -19.21 26.18 21.32
C THR A 63 -19.91 27.54 21.42
N THR A 64 -19.92 28.14 22.61
CA THR A 64 -20.56 29.44 22.89
C THR A 64 -19.63 30.65 22.76
N ASN A 65 -18.32 30.44 22.80
CA ASN A 65 -17.31 31.48 23.01
C ASN A 65 -16.28 31.47 21.88
N ALA A 66 -15.97 32.66 21.36
CA ALA A 66 -15.15 32.83 20.15
C ALA A 66 -13.75 32.20 20.24
N LYS A 67 -13.16 32.17 21.44
CA LYS A 67 -11.86 31.52 21.67
C LYS A 67 -11.93 30.00 21.51
N ASP A 68 -12.97 29.38 22.07
CA ASP A 68 -13.15 27.93 22.02
C ASP A 68 -13.52 27.49 20.59
N ALA A 69 -14.30 28.31 19.88
CA ALA A 69 -14.57 28.12 18.46
C ALA A 69 -13.28 28.20 17.61
N ALA A 70 -12.37 29.13 17.92
CA ALA A 70 -11.09 29.26 17.22
C ALA A 70 -10.15 28.06 17.51
N ASP A 71 -10.08 27.59 18.75
CA ASP A 71 -9.32 26.38 19.09
C ASP A 71 -9.88 25.16 18.36
N LEU A 72 -11.20 25.00 18.38
CA LEU A 72 -11.88 23.93 17.67
C LEU A 72 -11.62 23.98 16.16
N GLN A 73 -11.65 25.17 15.56
CA GLN A 73 -11.32 25.36 14.15
C GLN A 73 -9.88 24.96 13.86
N ASN A 74 -8.92 25.32 14.71
CA ASN A 74 -7.52 24.92 14.55
C ASN A 74 -7.35 23.41 14.63
N ARG A 75 -8.05 22.74 15.55
CA ARG A 75 -8.05 21.27 15.66
C ARG A 75 -8.66 20.62 14.42
N ILE A 76 -9.79 21.12 13.92
CA ILE A 76 -10.41 20.63 12.68
C ILE A 76 -9.46 20.84 11.49
N ALA A 77 -8.79 22.00 11.39
CA ALA A 77 -7.84 22.28 10.32
C ALA A 77 -6.64 21.32 10.38
N ALA A 78 -6.11 21.05 11.57
CA ALA A 78 -5.03 20.10 11.76
C ALA A 78 -5.45 18.67 11.37
N GLU A 79 -6.62 18.21 11.82
CA GLU A 79 -7.16 16.89 11.47
C GLU A 79 -7.41 16.75 9.96
N ASN A 80 -7.93 17.79 9.30
CA ASN A 80 -8.07 17.79 7.84
C ASN A 80 -6.72 17.70 7.12
N GLY A 81 -5.69 18.39 7.63
CA GLY A 81 -4.32 18.31 7.09
C GLY A 81 -3.72 16.91 7.24
N MET A 82 -3.92 16.27 8.41
CA MET A 82 -3.48 14.90 8.65
C MET A 82 -4.25 13.90 7.78
N LEU A 83 -5.58 14.06 7.65
CA LEU A 83 -6.41 13.23 6.78
C LEU A 83 -5.95 13.33 5.32
N ALA A 84 -5.70 14.53 4.81
CA ALA A 84 -5.18 14.73 3.46
C ALA A 84 -3.82 14.04 3.27
N SER A 85 -2.92 14.16 4.25
CA SER A 85 -1.62 13.47 4.22
C SER A 85 -1.78 11.94 4.20
N ALA A 86 -2.63 11.38 5.06
CA ALA A 86 -2.90 9.95 5.11
C ALA A 86 -3.52 9.44 3.79
N GLN A 87 -4.43 10.21 3.19
CA GLN A 87 -4.98 9.91 1.86
C GLN A 87 -3.92 9.95 0.76
N SER A 88 -3.02 10.93 0.77
CA SER A 88 -1.89 10.96 -0.19
C SER A 88 -0.96 9.76 -0.02
N LYS A 89 -0.68 9.32 1.21
CA LYS A 89 0.09 8.09 1.47
C LYS A 89 -0.62 6.86 0.91
N LEU A 90 -1.95 6.75 1.08
CA LEU A 90 -2.75 5.66 0.48
C LEU A 90 -2.69 5.66 -1.04
N GLN A 91 -2.77 6.84 -1.67
CA GLN A 91 -2.62 6.96 -3.12
C GLN A 91 -1.22 6.54 -3.57
N ALA A 92 -0.17 6.96 -2.85
CA ALA A 92 1.19 6.55 -3.12
C ALA A 92 1.39 5.03 -2.96
N LEU A 93 0.77 4.40 -1.96
CA LEU A 93 0.81 2.97 -1.76
C LEU A 93 0.13 2.22 -2.92
N ASN A 94 -1.03 2.68 -3.38
CA ASN A 94 -1.69 2.15 -4.57
C ASN A 94 -0.82 2.28 -5.83
N MET A 95 -0.18 3.45 -6.03
CA MET A 95 0.75 3.64 -7.15
C MET A 95 1.96 2.71 -7.07
N ASN A 96 2.54 2.52 -5.89
CA ASN A 96 3.67 1.59 -5.69
C ASN A 96 3.25 0.14 -5.98
N LEU A 97 2.07 -0.28 -5.51
CA LEU A 97 1.52 -1.60 -5.83
C LEU A 97 1.37 -1.80 -7.34
N GLN A 98 0.78 -0.82 -8.03
CA GLN A 98 0.59 -0.90 -9.48
C GLN A 98 1.93 -0.89 -10.23
N ALA A 99 2.89 -0.08 -9.81
CA ALA A 99 4.23 -0.06 -10.38
C ALA A 99 4.95 -1.42 -10.18
N ASN A 100 4.79 -2.05 -9.01
CA ASN A 100 5.36 -3.38 -8.76
C ASN A 100 4.72 -4.45 -9.65
N LEU A 101 3.41 -4.40 -9.87
CA LEU A 101 2.72 -5.30 -10.81
C LEU A 101 3.24 -5.12 -12.24
N ASN A 102 3.32 -3.88 -12.72
CA ASN A 102 3.85 -3.57 -14.05
C ASN A 102 5.32 -4.01 -14.19
N ASN A 103 6.13 -3.82 -13.15
CA ASN A 103 7.53 -4.28 -13.15
C ASN A 103 7.62 -5.81 -13.24
N ALA A 104 6.75 -6.53 -12.53
CA ALA A 104 6.68 -7.99 -12.61
C ALA A 104 6.27 -8.46 -14.02
N GLU A 105 5.28 -7.82 -14.65
CA GLU A 105 4.86 -8.11 -16.03
C GLU A 105 5.98 -7.82 -17.05
N ASN A 106 6.67 -6.69 -16.90
CA ASN A 106 7.78 -6.32 -17.77
C ASN A 106 8.94 -7.32 -17.67
N GLN A 107 9.26 -7.79 -16.46
CA GLN A 107 10.27 -8.84 -16.27
C GLN A 107 9.84 -10.17 -16.90
N ALA A 108 8.59 -10.58 -16.71
CA ALA A 108 8.06 -11.81 -17.32
C ALA A 108 8.09 -11.74 -18.86
N THR A 109 7.75 -10.58 -19.43
CA THR A 109 7.81 -10.35 -20.88
C THR A 109 9.25 -10.38 -21.38
N ALA A 110 10.17 -9.70 -20.70
CA ALA A 110 11.59 -9.68 -21.07
C ALA A 110 12.24 -11.07 -20.99
N ASP A 111 11.87 -11.88 -19.99
CA ASP A 111 12.33 -13.26 -19.86
C ASP A 111 11.84 -14.13 -21.02
N ASN A 112 10.57 -13.99 -21.42
CA ASN A 112 10.00 -14.68 -22.57
C ASN A 112 10.71 -14.27 -23.87
N GLU A 113 10.91 -12.98 -24.12
CA GLU A 113 11.61 -12.50 -25.33
C GLU A 113 13.05 -13.02 -25.44
N LYS A 114 13.78 -13.06 -24.32
CA LYS A 114 15.14 -13.65 -24.28
C LYS A 114 15.12 -15.12 -24.62
N PHE A 115 14.14 -15.87 -24.10
CA PHE A 115 14.02 -17.31 -24.35
C PHE A 115 13.73 -17.60 -25.82
N PHE A 116 12.80 -16.87 -26.44
CA PHE A 116 12.42 -17.08 -27.85
C PHE A 116 13.49 -16.59 -28.84
N ARG A 117 14.26 -15.53 -28.52
CA ARG A 117 15.41 -15.13 -29.37
C ARG A 117 16.54 -16.15 -29.42
N TRP A 118 16.68 -17.01 -28.40
CA TRP A 118 17.69 -18.08 -28.38
C TRP A 118 17.27 -19.31 -29.19
N THR A 119 15.98 -19.52 -29.45
CA THR A 119 15.48 -20.67 -30.23
C THR A 119 15.50 -20.46 -31.75
N GLU A 120 15.77 -19.23 -32.22
CA GLU A 120 15.84 -18.88 -33.66
C GLU A 120 17.28 -18.76 -34.21
N GLN A 121 18.29 -19.23 -33.49
CA GLN A 121 19.70 -19.32 -33.95
C GLN A 121 20.20 -20.76 -33.91
#